data_AF-K4P6L3-F1
#
_entry.id   AF-K4P6L3-F1
#
_cell.length_a   1.000
_cell.length_b   1.000
_cell.length_c   1.000
_cell.angle_alpha   90.00
_cell.angle_beta   90.00
_cell.angle_gamma   90.00
#
_symmetry.space_group_name_H-M   'P 1'
#
loop_
_entity.id
_entity.type
_entity.pdbx_description
1 polymer ?
#
loop_
_entity_poly.entity_id
_entity_poly.type
_entity_poly.pdbx_seq_one_letter_code
_entity_poly.pdbx_strand_id
1 'polypeptide(L)'
;MAYFDSSCHCSSERRQNSILYSILKNDSQSAQLGNQPRTPRFALSMRACACGSKRKVSLRSPQTTCKAASAVLVKTLKFVKSVPCFRELPVDDQHTLVRSSWAPLLVLGMAQDRIDFETSETQETSMLQRILTSGQDKQDSQSSNGGVALTDVQGIKMFLRKCWGLDISTKEYAYLKGAILFNPGETHLVHCHT
;
A
#
# COMPACT_ATOMS: atom_id res chain seq x y z
N MET A 1 25.01 25.92 -1.21
CA MET A 1 23.91 26.30 -2.12
C MET A 1 24.26 25.79 -3.51
N ALA A 2 23.75 24.63 -3.89
CA ALA A 2 23.86 24.11 -5.24
C ALA A 2 22.48 23.60 -5.62
N TYR A 3 21.91 24.23 -6.63
CA TYR A 3 20.61 23.94 -7.23
C TYR A 3 20.58 22.47 -7.69
N PHE A 4 19.63 21.70 -7.16
CA PHE A 4 19.32 20.39 -7.71
C PHE A 4 18.22 20.56 -8.76
N ASP A 5 18.66 20.81 -10.00
CA ASP A 5 17.90 20.42 -11.17
C ASP A 5 18.09 18.91 -11.36
N SER A 6 17.03 18.13 -11.25
CA SER A 6 17.05 16.68 -11.45
C SER A 6 15.68 16.22 -11.92
N SER A 7 15.34 16.72 -13.12
CA SER A 7 14.29 16.24 -13.99
C SER A 7 14.29 14.70 -14.08
N CYS A 8 13.10 14.12 -13.91
CA CYS A 8 12.89 12.68 -13.94
C CYS A 8 13.16 12.13 -15.36
N HIS A 9 14.14 11.23 -15.47
CA HIS A 9 14.55 10.62 -16.74
C HIS A 9 13.63 9.43 -17.09
N CYS A 10 12.42 9.73 -17.58
CA CYS A 10 11.68 8.80 -18.43
C CYS A 10 12.44 8.65 -19.77
N SER A 11 13.47 7.81 -19.82
CA SER A 11 14.18 7.47 -21.07
C SER A 11 13.37 6.40 -21.79
N SER A 12 13.11 6.38 -23.10
CA SER A 12 13.64 7.04 -24.29
C SER A 12 12.55 6.75 -25.37
N GLU A 13 12.06 7.63 -26.24
CA GLU A 13 12.75 8.39 -27.26
C GLU A 13 11.93 9.64 -27.63
N ARG A 14 12.52 10.83 -27.50
CA ARG A 14 12.07 12.02 -28.23
C ARG A 14 12.90 12.15 -29.50
N ARG A 15 12.94 11.11 -30.33
CA ARG A 15 13.02 11.29 -31.78
C ARG A 15 11.59 11.11 -32.26
N GLN A 16 10.96 12.22 -32.64
CA GLN A 16 9.63 12.21 -33.24
C GLN A 16 9.70 11.52 -34.59
N ASN A 17 9.77 10.20 -34.58
CA ASN A 17 9.42 9.39 -35.71
C ASN A 17 7.96 9.05 -35.48
N SER A 18 7.06 9.88 -36.02
CA SER A 18 5.65 9.48 -36.08
C SER A 18 5.57 8.10 -36.74
N ILE A 19 4.50 7.33 -36.47
CA ILE A 19 4.30 6.03 -37.13
C ILE A 19 4.42 6.17 -38.66
N LEU A 20 4.04 7.33 -39.21
CA LEU A 20 4.26 7.71 -40.60
C LEU A 20 5.75 7.83 -41.00
N TYR A 21 6.60 8.41 -40.15
CA TYR A 21 8.03 8.50 -40.39
C TYR A 21 8.72 7.13 -40.41
N SER A 22 8.29 6.18 -39.58
CA SER A 22 8.83 4.81 -39.58
C SER A 22 8.42 4.00 -40.81
N ILE A 23 7.21 4.24 -41.34
CA ILE A 23 6.74 3.63 -42.58
C ILE A 23 7.48 4.21 -43.80
N LEU A 24 7.82 5.50 -43.76
CA LEU A 24 8.55 6.20 -44.83
C LEU A 24 10.07 5.99 -44.78
N LYS A 25 10.63 5.64 -43.62
CA LYS A 25 12.07 5.48 -43.40
C LYS A 25 12.43 4.00 -43.21
N ASN A 26 11.99 3.17 -44.14
CA ASN A 26 12.50 1.82 -44.27
C ASN A 26 13.42 1.75 -45.48
N ASP A 27 14.64 2.21 -45.29
CA ASP A 27 15.80 1.65 -46.01
C ASP A 27 17.08 1.98 -45.24
N SER A 28 18.01 1.01 -45.21
CA SER A 28 19.40 1.03 -44.68
C SER A 28 19.72 0.59 -43.21
N GLN A 29 20.17 -0.67 -43.11
CA GLN A 29 21.39 -1.21 -42.44
C GLN A 29 21.49 -1.47 -40.91
N SER A 30 21.44 -2.77 -40.56
CA SER A 30 22.44 -3.65 -39.90
C SER A 30 23.44 -3.19 -38.80
N ALA A 31 23.70 -4.16 -37.89
CA ALA A 31 24.86 -4.37 -36.98
C ALA A 31 24.81 -3.69 -35.59
N GLN A 32 25.33 -4.20 -34.46
CA GLN A 32 25.69 -5.52 -33.88
C GLN A 32 26.23 -5.22 -32.44
N LEU A 33 26.25 -6.20 -31.51
CA LEU A 33 26.95 -6.25 -30.18
C LEU A 33 26.47 -5.29 -29.06
N GLY A 34 26.49 -5.63 -27.75
CA GLY A 34 26.97 -6.77 -26.99
C GLY A 34 27.04 -6.44 -25.47
N ASN A 35 27.00 -7.48 -24.64
CA ASN A 35 27.45 -7.62 -23.23
C ASN A 35 26.78 -6.93 -22.02
N GLN A 36 26.40 -7.80 -21.07
CA GLN A 36 26.16 -7.58 -19.64
C GLN A 36 27.46 -7.87 -18.83
N PRO A 37 27.63 -7.39 -17.58
CA PRO A 37 27.36 -8.26 -16.41
C PRO A 37 26.79 -7.55 -15.14
N ARG A 38 26.25 -8.37 -14.23
CA ARG A 38 25.52 -8.10 -12.96
C ARG A 38 26.39 -7.64 -11.77
N THR A 39 25.80 -6.88 -10.83
CA THR A 39 25.81 -7.15 -9.35
C THR A 39 24.65 -6.38 -8.65
N PRO A 40 24.03 -6.89 -7.55
CA PRO A 40 22.84 -6.31 -6.94
C PRO A 40 23.16 -5.45 -5.72
N ARG A 41 22.79 -4.17 -5.75
CA ARG A 41 22.70 -3.33 -4.54
C ARG A 41 21.23 -3.05 -4.26
N PHE A 42 20.71 -3.63 -3.19
CA PHE A 42 19.39 -3.33 -2.64
C PHE A 42 19.39 -1.90 -2.08
N ALA A 43 18.99 -0.94 -2.90
CA ALA A 43 18.61 0.39 -2.46
C ALA A 43 17.20 0.66 -3.00
N LEU A 44 16.21 0.55 -2.13
CA LEU A 44 14.82 0.91 -2.40
C LEU A 44 14.73 2.42 -2.60
N SER A 45 14.94 2.87 -3.84
CA SER A 45 14.53 4.20 -4.29
C SER A 45 13.31 4.05 -5.19
N MET A 46 12.14 3.76 -4.61
CA MET A 46 10.88 3.93 -5.32
C MET A 46 10.56 5.42 -5.40
N ARG A 47 11.22 6.09 -6.36
CA ARG A 47 10.80 7.42 -6.83
C ARG A 47 9.53 7.22 -7.65
N ALA A 48 8.39 7.49 -7.03
CA ALA A 48 7.11 7.55 -7.74
C ALA A 48 7.16 8.66 -8.79
N CYS A 49 7.07 8.29 -10.07
CA CYS A 49 6.91 9.24 -11.16
C CYS A 49 5.46 9.78 -11.14
N ALA A 50 5.28 11.08 -11.34
CA ALA A 50 3.97 11.73 -11.41
C ALA A 50 3.22 11.47 -12.73
N CYS A 51 3.64 10.50 -13.55
CA CYS A 51 2.90 10.07 -14.74
C CYS A 51 1.64 9.32 -14.30
N GLY A 52 0.58 10.09 -14.04
CA GLY A 52 -0.64 9.69 -13.37
C GLY A 52 -1.55 8.75 -14.15
N SER A 53 -1.27 7.46 -14.09
CA SER A 53 -2.33 6.45 -14.06
C SER A 53 -2.42 5.95 -12.63
N LYS A 54 -3.27 6.57 -11.80
CA LYS A 54 -3.56 6.07 -10.45
C LYS A 54 -4.30 4.74 -10.60
N ARG A 55 -3.54 3.64 -10.67
CA ARG A 55 -4.08 2.28 -10.73
C ARG A 55 -4.85 2.04 -9.44
N LYS A 56 -6.17 1.95 -9.56
CA LYS A 56 -7.06 1.68 -8.45
C LYS A 56 -7.11 0.18 -8.22
N VAL A 57 -7.13 -0.18 -6.95
CA VAL A 57 -7.10 -1.57 -6.52
C VAL A 57 -8.29 -1.84 -5.63
N SER A 58 -8.98 -2.95 -5.91
CA SER A 58 -10.06 -3.46 -5.07
C SER A 58 -9.71 -4.86 -4.58
N LEU A 59 -10.34 -5.28 -3.47
CA LEU A 59 -10.23 -6.66 -3.01
C LEU A 59 -10.97 -7.59 -3.97
N ARG A 60 -10.39 -8.75 -4.28
CA ARG A 60 -11.04 -9.76 -5.12
C ARG A 60 -12.26 -10.38 -4.42
N SER A 61 -12.17 -10.56 -3.11
CA SER A 61 -13.23 -11.10 -2.24
C SER A 61 -13.42 -10.20 -1.00
N PRO A 62 -14.08 -9.04 -1.16
CA PRO A 62 -14.23 -8.07 -0.08
C PRO A 62 -14.91 -8.64 1.17
N GLN A 63 -15.97 -9.43 1.00
CA GLN A 63 -16.76 -9.98 2.11
C GLN A 63 -15.92 -10.93 2.98
N THR A 64 -15.19 -11.85 2.35
CA THR A 64 -14.33 -12.81 3.05
C THR A 64 -13.17 -12.10 3.76
N THR A 65 -12.52 -11.18 3.06
CA THR A 65 -11.37 -10.43 3.60
C THR A 65 -11.80 -9.54 4.78
N CYS A 66 -12.90 -8.81 4.65
CA CYS A 66 -13.43 -7.96 5.73
C CYS A 66 -13.93 -8.77 6.93
N LYS A 67 -14.51 -9.95 6.70
CA LYS A 67 -14.90 -10.86 7.79
C LYS A 67 -13.67 -11.37 8.56
N ALA A 68 -12.61 -11.76 7.86
CA ALA A 68 -11.37 -12.17 8.50
C ALA A 68 -10.70 -11.01 9.25
N ALA A 69 -10.56 -9.84 8.61
CA ALA A 69 -9.97 -8.65 9.21
C ALA A 69 -10.73 -8.18 10.46
N SER A 70 -12.08 -8.20 10.43
CA SER A 70 -12.89 -7.83 11.60
C SER A 70 -12.73 -8.84 12.74
N ALA A 71 -12.64 -10.15 12.46
CA ALA A 71 -12.35 -11.15 13.47
C ALA A 71 -10.97 -10.93 14.13
N VAL A 72 -9.95 -10.63 13.32
CA VAL A 72 -8.60 -10.28 13.80
C VAL A 72 -8.62 -9.02 14.66
N LEU A 73 -9.35 -7.98 14.25
CA LEU A 73 -9.48 -6.74 15.03
C LEU A 73 -10.10 -7.02 16.40
N VAL A 74 -11.20 -7.76 16.44
CA VAL A 74 -11.86 -8.13 17.71
C VAL A 74 -10.93 -8.93 18.60
N LYS A 75 -10.23 -9.92 18.06
CA LYS A 75 -9.22 -10.71 18.80
C LYS A 75 -8.11 -9.82 19.36
N THR A 76 -7.64 -8.86 18.56
CA THR A 76 -6.57 -7.94 18.94
C THR A 76 -7.02 -6.96 20.02
N LEU A 77 -8.23 -6.41 19.92
CA LEU A 77 -8.80 -5.54 20.96
C LEU A 77 -9.08 -6.29 22.26
N LYS A 78 -9.51 -7.56 22.21
CA LYS A 78 -9.62 -8.42 23.40
C LYS A 78 -8.26 -8.62 24.07
N PHE A 79 -7.21 -8.86 23.28
CA PHE A 79 -5.84 -8.92 23.80
C PHE A 79 -5.43 -7.61 24.48
N VAL A 80 -5.61 -6.47 23.82
CA VAL A 80 -5.29 -5.13 24.40
C VAL A 80 -5.99 -4.93 25.73
N LYS A 81 -7.29 -5.21 25.81
CA LYS A 81 -8.07 -5.12 27.05
C LYS A 81 -7.61 -6.08 28.15
N SER A 82 -6.92 -7.16 27.80
CA SER A 82 -6.39 -8.11 28.78
C SER A 82 -5.03 -7.68 29.36
N VAL A 83 -4.37 -6.68 28.77
CA VAL A 83 -3.06 -6.20 29.22
C VAL A 83 -3.20 -5.42 30.53
N PRO A 84 -2.50 -5.80 31.62
CA PRO A 84 -2.64 -5.14 32.92
C PRO A 84 -2.40 -3.63 32.88
N CYS A 85 -1.26 -3.18 32.33
CA CYS A 85 -0.94 -1.76 32.27
C CYS A 85 -1.90 -0.94 31.41
N PHE A 86 -2.62 -1.55 30.47
CA PHE A 86 -3.67 -0.86 29.71
C PHE A 86 -4.93 -0.64 30.55
N ARG A 87 -5.28 -1.61 31.41
CA ARG A 87 -6.48 -1.55 32.26
C ARG A 87 -6.39 -0.51 33.37
N GLU A 88 -5.17 -0.22 33.84
CA GLU A 88 -4.91 0.78 34.88
C GLU A 88 -4.99 2.22 34.36
N LEU A 89 -5.04 2.43 33.04
CA LEU A 89 -5.11 3.77 32.46
C LEU A 89 -6.52 4.37 32.56
N PRO A 90 -6.64 5.71 32.63
CA PRO A 90 -7.91 6.40 32.45
C PRO A 90 -8.62 5.98 31.16
N VAL A 91 -9.95 5.96 31.18
CA VAL A 91 -10.76 5.52 30.04
C VAL A 91 -10.47 6.36 28.78
N ASP A 92 -10.26 7.67 28.92
CA ASP A 92 -9.91 8.55 27.81
C ASP A 92 -8.56 8.21 27.18
N ASP A 93 -7.56 7.86 27.99
CA ASP A 93 -6.25 7.41 27.51
C ASP A 93 -6.35 6.05 26.83
N GLN A 94 -7.14 5.12 27.37
CA GLN A 94 -7.43 3.83 26.72
C GLN A 94 -8.06 4.03 25.34
N HIS A 95 -9.04 4.92 25.21
CA HIS A 95 -9.66 5.25 23.93
C HIS A 95 -8.66 5.88 22.97
N THR A 96 -7.84 6.82 23.43
CA THR A 96 -6.83 7.52 22.62
C THR A 96 -5.77 6.55 22.08
N LEU A 97 -5.24 5.67 22.94
CA LEU A 97 -4.29 4.63 22.55
C LEU A 97 -4.87 3.69 21.50
N VAL A 98 -6.10 3.20 21.69
CA VAL A 98 -6.74 2.32 20.71
C VAL A 98 -7.03 3.04 19.40
N ARG A 99 -7.46 4.31 19.44
CA ARG A 99 -7.79 5.09 18.23
C ARG A 99 -6.58 5.45 17.39
N SER A 100 -5.42 5.67 17.99
CA SER A 100 -4.16 5.90 17.26
C SER A 100 -3.57 4.59 16.72
N SER A 101 -3.64 3.49 17.49
CA SER A 101 -2.90 2.27 17.18
C SER A 101 -3.69 1.15 16.48
N TRP A 102 -5.02 1.25 16.31
CA TRP A 102 -5.84 0.13 15.80
C TRP A 102 -5.42 -0.36 14.41
N ALA A 103 -5.02 0.54 13.50
CA ALA A 103 -4.65 0.19 12.13
C ALA A 103 -3.35 -0.63 12.05
N PRO A 104 -2.21 -0.18 12.63
CA PRO A 104 -1.01 -1.00 12.68
C PRO A 104 -1.20 -2.29 13.51
N LEU A 105 -2.00 -2.26 14.58
CA LEU A 105 -2.37 -3.46 15.33
C LEU A 105 -3.17 -4.47 14.49
N LEU A 106 -4.08 -4.01 13.64
CA LEU A 106 -4.83 -4.86 12.71
C LEU A 106 -3.89 -5.53 11.71
N VAL A 107 -3.01 -4.77 11.07
CA VAL A 107 -2.06 -5.31 10.07
C VAL A 107 -1.10 -6.33 10.72
N LEU A 108 -0.61 -6.05 11.93
CA LEU A 108 0.20 -7.00 12.70
C LEU A 108 -0.60 -8.25 13.10
N GLY A 109 -1.87 -8.08 13.49
CA GLY A 109 -2.78 -9.18 13.78
C GLY A 109 -3.05 -10.07 12.57
N MET A 110 -3.20 -9.47 11.38
CA MET A 110 -3.36 -10.20 10.12
C MET A 110 -2.11 -11.02 9.80
N ALA A 111 -0.92 -10.46 10.06
CA ALA A 111 0.34 -11.17 9.92
C ALA A 111 0.40 -12.39 10.86
N GLN A 112 0.02 -12.21 12.13
CA GLN A 112 0.00 -13.27 13.13
C GLN A 112 -0.97 -14.40 12.76
N ASP A 113 -2.17 -14.07 12.28
CA ASP A 113 -3.21 -15.04 11.92
C ASP A 113 -3.06 -15.55 10.47
N ARG A 114 -1.95 -15.21 9.79
CA ARG A 114 -1.62 -15.64 8.41
C ARG A 114 -2.72 -15.31 7.38
N ILE A 115 -3.36 -14.16 7.54
CA ILE A 115 -4.39 -13.68 6.62
C ILE A 115 -3.72 -13.09 5.38
N ASP A 116 -3.85 -13.77 4.24
CA ASP A 116 -3.55 -13.21 2.92
C ASP A 116 -4.82 -12.68 2.25
N PHE A 117 -4.68 -11.73 1.34
CA PHE A 117 -5.79 -11.16 0.59
C PHE A 117 -5.40 -10.84 -0.85
N GLU A 118 -6.28 -11.18 -1.77
CA GLU A 118 -6.10 -10.91 -3.18
C GLU A 118 -6.70 -9.58 -3.58
N THR A 119 -6.01 -8.92 -4.49
CA THR A 119 -6.35 -7.58 -4.96
C THR A 119 -6.44 -7.59 -6.48
N SER A 120 -7.57 -7.15 -7.01
CA SER A 120 -7.80 -6.99 -8.44
C SER A 120 -7.54 -5.53 -8.83
N GLU A 121 -6.80 -5.32 -9.91
CA GLU A 121 -6.65 -3.99 -10.49
C GLU A 121 -7.91 -3.67 -11.27
N THR A 122 -8.67 -2.67 -10.82
CA THR A 122 -9.73 -2.09 -11.63
C THR A 122 -9.06 -1.08 -12.55
N GLN A 123 -8.70 -1.51 -13.75
CA GLN A 123 -8.28 -0.60 -14.81
C GLN A 123 -9.44 0.37 -15.05
N GLU A 124 -9.23 1.67 -14.78
CA GLU A 124 -10.21 2.66 -15.17
C GLU A 124 -10.39 2.54 -16.69
N THR A 125 -11.64 2.41 -17.14
CA THR A 125 -11.97 2.40 -18.56
C THR A 125 -11.36 3.65 -19.18
N SER A 126 -10.63 3.48 -20.29
CA SER A 126 -9.93 4.60 -20.93
C SER A 126 -10.90 5.76 -21.17
N MET A 127 -10.42 7.01 -21.16
CA MET A 127 -11.30 8.16 -21.44
C MET A 127 -12.09 7.98 -22.75
N LEU A 128 -11.48 7.33 -23.75
CA LEU A 128 -12.15 6.94 -24.99
C LEU A 128 -13.29 5.95 -24.76
N GLN A 129 -13.06 4.91 -23.96
CA GLN A 129 -14.10 3.95 -23.61
C GLN A 129 -15.25 4.61 -22.85
N ARG A 130 -14.95 5.55 -21.93
CA ARG A 130 -15.99 6.35 -21.26
C ARG A 130 -16.79 7.19 -22.26
N ILE A 131 -16.13 7.89 -23.18
CA ILE A 131 -16.81 8.72 -24.19
C ILE A 131 -17.67 7.85 -25.12
N LEU A 132 -17.15 6.70 -25.56
CA LEU A 132 -17.84 5.77 -26.45
C LEU A 132 -19.04 5.08 -25.78
N THR A 133 -19.00 4.83 -24.47
CA THR A 133 -20.09 4.17 -23.74
C THR A 133 -21.01 5.12 -22.97
N SER A 134 -20.70 6.41 -22.87
CA SER A 134 -21.50 7.41 -22.10
C SER A 134 -22.81 7.83 -22.79
N GLY A 135 -23.20 7.21 -23.91
CA GLY A 135 -24.46 7.50 -24.61
C GLY A 135 -25.71 6.81 -24.04
N GLN A 136 -25.54 5.86 -23.12
CA GLN A 136 -26.62 5.10 -22.48
C GLN A 136 -26.27 4.90 -21.01
N ASP A 137 -26.72 5.81 -20.14
CA ASP A 137 -27.33 5.45 -18.86
C ASP A 137 -27.65 6.72 -18.07
N LYS A 138 -28.95 7.00 -17.97
CA LYS A 138 -29.51 7.84 -16.91
C LYS A 138 -29.63 6.96 -15.66
N GLN A 139 -29.16 7.51 -14.54
CA GLN A 139 -29.55 7.20 -13.17
C GLN A 139 -28.88 5.98 -12.49
N ASP A 140 -28.50 6.23 -11.23
CA ASP A 140 -28.12 5.30 -10.17
C ASP A 140 -26.79 4.53 -10.29
N SER A 141 -25.71 5.17 -9.81
CA SER A 141 -24.86 4.61 -8.75
C SER A 141 -23.76 5.61 -8.38
N GLN A 142 -23.92 6.31 -7.27
CA GLN A 142 -22.80 6.79 -6.46
C GLN A 142 -22.02 5.57 -5.94
N SER A 143 -21.31 4.85 -6.80
CA SER A 143 -20.27 3.92 -6.38
C SER A 143 -18.98 4.71 -6.32
N SER A 144 -18.72 5.17 -5.10
CA SER A 144 -17.48 5.75 -4.59
C SER A 144 -16.28 5.69 -5.54
N ASN A 145 -15.78 6.87 -5.85
CA ASN A 145 -14.48 7.15 -6.47
C ASN A 145 -13.27 6.70 -5.59
N GLY A 146 -13.44 5.68 -4.74
CA GLY A 146 -12.60 5.33 -3.57
C GLY A 146 -11.70 4.11 -3.78
N GLY A 147 -10.89 4.11 -4.84
CA GLY A 147 -9.80 3.13 -4.95
C GLY A 147 -8.62 3.51 -4.06
N VAL A 148 -8.04 2.53 -3.35
CA VAL A 148 -6.80 2.72 -2.57
C VAL A 148 -5.61 2.75 -3.53
N ALA A 149 -4.57 3.55 -3.20
CA ALA A 149 -3.35 3.58 -3.99
C ALA A 149 -2.66 2.21 -3.99
N LEU A 150 -2.28 1.72 -5.17
CA LEU A 150 -1.56 0.45 -5.34
C LEU A 150 -0.30 0.36 -4.44
N THR A 151 0.38 1.48 -4.20
CA THR A 151 1.56 1.57 -3.34
C THR A 151 1.27 1.15 -1.90
N ASP A 152 0.12 1.53 -1.36
CA ASP A 152 -0.23 1.27 0.04
C ASP A 152 -0.59 -0.20 0.21
N VAL A 153 -1.38 -0.74 -0.72
CA VAL A 153 -1.73 -2.17 -0.78
C VAL A 153 -0.48 -3.03 -0.89
N GLN A 154 0.46 -2.63 -1.75
CA GLN A 154 1.73 -3.35 -1.92
C GLN A 154 2.60 -3.25 -0.67
N GLY A 155 2.61 -2.11 0.02
CA GLY A 155 3.28 -1.92 1.30
C GLY A 155 2.79 -2.92 2.36
N ILE A 156 1.47 -3.05 2.51
CA ILE A 156 0.85 -4.00 3.43
C ILE A 156 1.24 -5.44 3.05
N LYS A 157 1.11 -5.82 1.77
CA LYS A 157 1.48 -7.16 1.30
C LYS A 157 2.95 -7.51 1.56
N MET A 158 3.86 -6.55 1.33
CA MET A 158 5.29 -6.75 1.62
C MET A 158 5.54 -6.94 3.12
N PHE A 159 4.88 -6.15 3.97
CA PHE A 159 4.98 -6.32 5.42
C PHE A 159 4.53 -7.72 5.86
N LEU A 160 3.37 -8.18 5.40
CA LEU A 160 2.84 -9.51 5.73
C LEU A 160 3.82 -10.63 5.37
N ARG A 161 4.32 -10.62 4.12
CA ARG A 161 5.31 -11.61 3.67
C ARG A 161 6.59 -11.58 4.49
N LYS A 162 7.06 -10.39 4.87
CA LYS A 162 8.25 -10.24 5.71
C LYS A 162 8.03 -10.88 7.08
N CYS A 163 6.89 -10.63 7.73
CA CYS A 163 6.57 -11.26 9.00
C CYS A 163 6.50 -12.79 8.89
N TRP A 164 5.95 -13.33 7.80
CA TRP A 164 5.87 -14.78 7.59
C TRP A 164 7.22 -15.43 7.32
N GLY A 165 8.17 -14.70 6.72
CA GLY A 165 9.54 -15.17 6.52
C GLY A 165 10.45 -15.08 7.75
N LEU A 166 10.03 -14.37 8.80
CA LEU A 166 10.83 -14.15 10.02
C LEU A 166 10.52 -15.12 11.16
N ASP A 167 9.54 -16.02 10.97
CA ASP A 167 9.08 -16.98 11.98
C ASP A 167 8.84 -16.38 13.39
N ILE A 168 8.15 -15.24 13.42
CA ILE A 168 7.90 -14.49 14.66
C ILE A 168 7.00 -15.33 15.59
N SER A 169 7.46 -15.55 16.81
CA SER A 169 6.73 -16.30 17.83
C SER A 169 5.53 -15.52 18.39
N THR A 170 4.58 -16.24 19.00
CA THR A 170 3.42 -15.64 19.69
C THR A 170 3.84 -14.61 20.75
N LYS A 171 4.95 -14.87 21.45
CA LYS A 171 5.46 -13.99 22.49
C LYS A 171 6.02 -12.69 21.88
N GLU A 172 6.75 -12.78 20.78
CA GLU A 172 7.26 -11.61 20.06
C GLU A 172 6.14 -10.77 19.46
N TYR A 173 5.08 -11.40 18.92
CA TYR A 173 3.89 -10.67 18.49
C TYR A 173 3.22 -9.92 19.64
N ALA A 174 3.19 -10.49 20.85
CA ALA A 174 2.65 -9.80 22.02
C ALA A 174 3.49 -8.55 22.37
N TYR A 175 4.82 -8.64 22.30
CA TYR A 175 5.70 -7.49 22.51
C TYR A 175 5.55 -6.42 21.44
N LEU A 176 5.47 -6.81 20.16
CA LEU A 176 5.26 -5.87 19.05
C LEU A 176 3.91 -5.14 19.18
N LYS A 177 2.84 -5.85 19.57
CA LYS A 177 1.54 -5.21 19.87
C LYS A 177 1.65 -4.22 21.01
N GLY A 178 2.39 -4.55 22.07
CA GLY A 178 2.67 -3.64 23.17
C GLY A 178 3.43 -2.39 22.72
N ALA A 179 4.48 -2.56 21.90
CA ALA A 179 5.27 -1.45 21.38
C ALA A 179 4.46 -0.52 20.47
N ILE A 180 3.55 -1.07 19.66
CA ILE A 180 2.63 -0.28 18.82
C ILE A 180 1.58 0.44 19.69
N LEU A 181 1.02 -0.25 20.68
CA LEU A 181 -0.02 0.30 21.56
C LEU A 181 0.51 1.45 22.42
N PHE A 182 1.69 1.28 23.03
CA PHE A 182 2.32 2.26 23.90
C PHE A 182 3.37 3.10 23.15
N ASN A 183 3.02 3.60 21.96
CA ASN A 183 3.89 4.47 21.19
C ASN A 183 3.70 5.95 21.62
N PRO A 184 4.71 6.58 22.24
CA PRO A 184 4.59 7.95 22.76
C PRO A 184 4.52 9.01 21.64
N GLY A 185 4.90 8.67 20.40
CA GLY A 185 4.96 9.64 19.30
C GLY A 185 3.61 10.09 18.74
N GLU A 186 2.53 9.34 19.00
CA GLU A 186 1.18 9.64 18.48
C GLU A 186 0.15 9.92 19.58
N THR A 187 0.57 9.83 20.85
CA THR A 187 -0.34 10.00 21.98
C THR A 187 0.10 11.20 22.82
N HIS A 188 -0.63 12.30 22.69
CA HIS A 188 -0.65 13.35 23.69
C HIS A 188 -1.39 12.80 24.93
N LEU A 189 -0.77 11.87 25.66
CA LEU A 189 -1.31 11.37 26.93
C LEU A 189 -1.29 12.54 27.91
N VAL A 190 -2.47 13.01 28.31
CA VAL A 190 -2.61 14.27 29.07
C VAL A 190 -2.35 14.04 30.57
N HIS A 191 -2.34 12.80 31.06
CA HIS A 191 -2.12 12.52 32.47
C HIS A 191 -1.19 11.32 32.72
N CYS A 192 0.11 11.55 32.66
CA CYS A 192 1.03 10.83 33.54
C CYS A 192 0.94 11.49 34.92
N HIS A 193 0.08 11.00 35.80
CA HIS A 193 0.17 11.36 37.21
C HIS A 193 1.46 10.74 37.78
N THR A 194 2.37 11.63 38.18
CA THR A 194 3.47 11.40 39.14
C THR A 194 2.99 10.71 40.40
#